data_AF-A0A535LDQ2-F1
#
_entry.id   AF-A0A535LDQ2-F1
#
_cell.length_a   1.000
_cell.length_b   1.000
_cell.length_c   1.000
_cell.angle_alpha   90.00
_cell.angle_beta   90.00
_cell.angle_gamma   90.00
#
_symmetry.space_group_name_H-M   'P 1'
#
loop_
_entity.id
_entity.type
_entity.pdbx_description
1 polymer ?
#
loop_
_entity_poly.entity_id
_entity_poly.type
_entity_poly.pdbx_seq_one_letter_code
_entity_poly.pdbx_strand_id
1 'polypeptide(L)'
;MLQEAEVPLHVSMHMGNNSAIKQGVAAGLGIALISRVALNMELETNRLVILDVEGFPIMRQWRIVHLKDKHFSATALAFKSFLLEHADHRLRRKEQL
;
A
#
# COMPACT_ATOMS: atom_id res chain seq x y z
N MET A 1 11.22 -9.85 8.69
CA MET A 1 11.13 -10.43 7.34
C MET A 1 12.48 -10.43 6.62
N LEU A 2 12.97 -9.33 6.03
CA LEU A 2 14.27 -9.36 5.33
C LEU A 2 15.45 -9.65 6.28
N GLN A 3 15.43 -9.08 7.49
CA GLN A 3 16.40 -9.40 8.55
C GLN A 3 16.25 -10.82 9.10
N GLU A 4 15.05 -11.40 9.06
CA GLU A 4 14.78 -12.77 9.53
C GLU A 4 15.20 -13.81 8.49
N ALA A 5 15.19 -13.44 7.21
CA ALA A 5 15.63 -14.29 6.11
C ALA A 5 17.16 -14.30 5.92
N GLU A 6 17.91 -13.63 6.80
CA GLU A 6 19.37 -13.43 6.69
C GLU A 6 19.84 -12.86 5.34
N VAL A 7 18.94 -12.17 4.61
CA VAL A 7 19.27 -11.53 3.34
C VAL A 7 19.75 -10.10 3.62
N PRO A 8 21.01 -9.75 3.28
CA PRO A 8 21.52 -8.40 3.47
C PRO A 8 20.75 -7.43 2.56
N LEU A 9 20.09 -6.45 3.18
CA LEU A 9 19.37 -5.42 2.44
C LEU A 9 20.36 -4.35 1.96
N HIS A 10 20.60 -4.31 0.65
CA HIS A 10 21.40 -3.26 0.03
C HIS A 10 20.51 -2.11 -0.47
N VAL A 11 20.38 -1.05 0.33
CA VAL A 11 19.59 0.12 -0.04
C VAL A 11 20.45 1.08 -0.87
N SER A 12 20.20 1.13 -2.18
CA SER A 12 20.90 2.04 -3.10
C SER A 12 20.39 3.48 -3.02
N MET A 13 19.13 3.69 -2.63
CA MET A 13 18.50 5.00 -2.61
C MET A 13 17.34 5.08 -1.62
N HIS A 14 17.16 6.27 -1.05
CA HIS A 14 15.97 6.63 -0.29
C HIS A 14 15.18 7.74 -1.00
N MET A 15 13.87 7.57 -1.08
CA MET A 15 12.98 8.53 -1.71
C MET A 15 11.78 8.80 -0.80
N GLY A 16 11.41 10.07 -0.64
CA GLY A 16 10.41 10.51 0.34
C GLY A 16 8.95 10.35 -0.08
N ASN A 17 8.66 9.94 -1.32
CA ASN A 17 7.29 9.79 -1.80
C ASN A 17 7.14 8.69 -2.87
N ASN A 18 5.92 8.17 -2.98
CA ASN A 18 5.58 7.09 -3.92
C ASN A 18 5.83 7.47 -5.38
N SER A 19 5.58 8.72 -5.78
CA SER A 19 5.76 9.15 -7.17
C SER A 19 7.24 9.08 -7.58
N ALA A 20 8.15 9.57 -6.74
CA ALA A 20 9.59 9.50 -6.97
C ALA A 20 10.05 8.03 -7.08
N ILE A 21 9.59 7.17 -6.16
CA ILE A 21 9.90 5.73 -6.17
C ILE A 21 9.48 5.11 -7.51
N LYS A 22 8.23 5.34 -7.93
CA LYS A 22 7.69 4.79 -9.18
C LYS A 22 8.47 5.28 -10.41
N GLN A 23 8.84 6.56 -10.46
CA GLN A 23 9.66 7.08 -11.55
C GLN A 23 11.07 6.48 -11.54
N GLY A 24 11.69 6.29 -10.38
CA GLY A 24 13.00 5.67 -10.27
C GLY A 24 13.02 4.23 -10.77
N VAL A 25 12.02 3.43 -10.38
CA VAL A 25 11.87 2.05 -10.88
C VAL A 25 11.64 2.05 -12.39
N ALA A 26 10.74 2.90 -12.90
CA ALA A 26 10.48 3.01 -14.34
C ALA A 26 11.71 3.47 -15.14
N ALA A 27 12.61 4.23 -14.53
CA ALA A 27 13.88 4.66 -15.11
C ALA A 27 14.99 3.61 -14.97
N GLY A 28 14.72 2.43 -14.38
CA GLY A 28 15.69 1.35 -14.25
C GLY A 28 16.68 1.51 -13.08
N LEU A 29 16.40 2.36 -12.10
CA LEU A 29 17.28 2.58 -10.95
C LEU A 29 17.29 1.43 -9.92
N GLY A 30 16.39 0.46 -10.08
CA GLY A 30 16.30 -0.73 -9.23
C GLY A 30 14.86 -1.17 -8.99
N ILE A 31 14.65 -1.90 -7.90
CA ILE A 31 13.34 -2.37 -7.43
C ILE A 31 12.90 -1.59 -6.19
N ALA A 32 11.60 -1.61 -5.89
CA ALA A 32 11.07 -0.93 -4.71
C ALA A 32 10.00 -1.74 -4.01
N LEU A 33 9.91 -1.57 -2.69
CA LEU A 33 8.79 -2.05 -1.89
C LEU A 33 7.77 -0.93 -1.71
N ILE A 34 6.58 -1.10 -2.27
CA ILE A 34 5.52 -0.09 -2.24
C ILE A 34 4.16 -0.76 -2.00
N SER A 35 3.22 -0.01 -1.39
CA SER A 35 1.86 -0.50 -1.19
C SER A 35 1.14 -0.70 -2.53
N ARG A 36 0.50 -1.86 -2.71
CA ARG A 36 -0.20 -2.23 -3.95
C ARG A 36 -1.25 -1.19 -4.37
N VAL A 37 -1.93 -0.55 -3.42
CA VAL A 37 -2.94 0.49 -3.71
C VAL A 37 -2.38 1.72 -4.42
N ALA A 38 -1.05 1.94 -4.37
CA ALA A 38 -0.38 3.08 -5.02
C ALA A 38 0.04 2.80 -6.47
N LEU A 39 -0.17 1.58 -6.98
CA LEU A 39 0.33 1.10 -8.28
C LEU A 39 -0.75 0.95 -9.36
N ASN A 40 -2.01 1.31 -9.08
CA ASN A 40 -3.14 1.03 -9.99
C ASN A 40 -2.87 1.46 -11.44
N MET A 41 -2.46 2.71 -11.65
CA MET A 41 -2.22 3.25 -12.99
C MET A 41 -1.00 2.61 -13.65
N GLU A 42 0.06 2.35 -12.90
CA GLU A 42 1.30 1.79 -13.46
C GLU A 42 1.13 0.34 -13.91
N LEU A 43 0.29 -0.44 -13.23
CA LEU A 43 -0.06 -1.80 -13.65
C LEU A 43 -0.99 -1.78 -14.86
N GLU A 44 -1.99 -0.89 -14.89
CA GLU A 44 -2.92 -0.76 -16.02
C GLU A 44 -2.23 -0.29 -17.31
N THR A 45 -1.11 0.44 -17.18
CA THR A 45 -0.31 0.94 -18.30
C THR A 45 0.91 0.09 -18.61
N ASN A 46 1.09 -1.05 -17.94
CA ASN A 46 2.29 -1.91 -18.02
C ASN A 46 3.62 -1.16 -17.84
N ARG A 47 3.61 -0.05 -17.10
CA ARG A 47 4.81 0.76 -16.80
C ARG A 47 5.64 0.14 -15.69
N LEU A 48 5.00 -0.60 -14.79
CA LEU A 48 5.63 -1.36 -13.71
C LEU A 48 5.01 -2.76 -13.66
N VAL A 49 5.76 -3.71 -13.10
CA VAL A 49 5.31 -5.09 -12.86
C VAL A 49 5.52 -5.43 -11.39
N ILE A 50 4.64 -6.28 -10.84
CA ILE A 50 4.83 -6.85 -9.51
C ILE A 50 5.70 -8.10 -9.66
N LEU A 51 6.77 -8.18 -8.87
CA LEU A 51 7.60 -9.36 -8.80
C LEU A 51 6.95 -10.41 -7.89
N ASP A 52 6.91 -11.66 -8.35
CA ASP A 52 6.52 -12.81 -7.54
C ASP A 52 7.70 -13.21 -6.64
N VAL A 53 7.57 -12.95 -5.34
CA VAL A 53 8.66 -13.11 -4.36
C VAL A 53 8.11 -13.81 -3.13
N GLU A 54 8.84 -14.83 -2.66
CA GLU A 54 8.46 -15.60 -1.48
C GLU A 54 8.22 -14.69 -0.25
N GLY A 55 7.12 -14.97 0.46
CA GLY A 55 6.71 -14.20 1.63
C GLY A 55 6.03 -12.86 1.34
N PHE A 56 5.79 -12.53 0.06
CA PHE A 56 4.93 -11.41 -0.34
C PHE A 56 3.54 -11.91 -0.78
N PRO A 57 2.48 -11.09 -0.64
CA PRO A 57 2.47 -9.71 -0.15
C PRO A 57 2.58 -9.60 1.38
N ILE A 58 3.17 -8.50 1.87
CA ILE A 58 3.13 -8.16 3.29
C ILE A 58 1.76 -7.58 3.64
N MET A 59 0.96 -8.37 4.35
CA MET A 59 -0.38 -8.00 4.74
C MET A 59 -0.37 -6.91 5.83
N ARG A 60 -1.07 -5.81 5.56
CA ARG A 60 -1.24 -4.69 6.52
C ARG A 60 -2.72 -4.36 6.69
N GLN A 61 -3.12 -4.15 7.94
CA GLN A 61 -4.49 -3.76 8.29
C GLN A 61 -4.59 -2.26 8.44
N TRP A 62 -5.54 -1.65 7.74
CA TRP A 62 -5.94 -0.26 7.97
C TRP A 62 -6.91 -0.22 9.15
N ARG A 63 -6.79 0.80 9.99
CA ARG A 63 -7.65 0.98 11.18
C ARG A 63 -8.21 2.38 11.21
N ILE A 64 -9.50 2.49 11.54
CA ILE A 64 -10.13 3.76 11.86
C ILE A 64 -9.96 3.96 13.37
N VAL A 65 -9.29 5.04 13.75
CA VAL A 65 -9.02 5.38 15.16
C VAL A 65 -9.66 6.71 15.52
N HIS A 66 -10.20 6.77 16.73
CA HIS A 66 -10.77 7.98 17.33
C HIS A 66 -10.54 7.97 18.84
N LEU A 67 -10.57 9.15 19.46
CA LEU A 67 -10.54 9.26 20.92
C LEU A 67 -11.78 8.59 21.51
N LYS A 68 -11.59 7.91 22.64
CA LYS A 68 -12.65 7.15 23.33
C LYS A 68 -13.83 8.04 23.72
N ASP A 69 -13.54 9.23 24.25
CA ASP A 69 -14.53 10.14 24.83
C ASP A 69 -15.01 11.23 23.86
N LYS A 70 -14.61 11.14 22.58
CA LYS A 70 -15.05 12.10 21.56
C LYS A 70 -16.47 11.78 21.11
N HIS A 71 -17.38 12.70 21.37
CA HIS A 71 -18.73 12.66 20.81
C HIS A 71 -18.67 12.93 19.30
N PHE A 72 -19.19 11.99 18.51
CA PHE A 72 -19.29 12.17 17.07
C PHE A 72 -20.47 13.08 16.72
N SER A 73 -20.25 14.01 15.79
CA SER A 73 -21.37 14.64 15.09
C SER A 73 -22.11 13.59 14.26
N ALA A 74 -23.37 13.87 13.90
CA ALA A 74 -24.14 13.00 13.01
C ALA A 74 -23.40 12.73 11.69
N THR A 75 -22.75 13.75 11.12
CA THR A 75 -21.93 13.62 9.90
C THR A 75 -20.73 12.70 10.10
N ALA A 76 -20.02 12.80 11.24
CA ALA A 76 -18.86 11.96 11.50
C ALA A 76 -19.27 10.49 11.72
N LEU A 77 -20.41 10.26 12.37
CA LEU A 77 -20.95 8.90 12.52
C LEU A 77 -21.37 8.31 11.18
N ALA A 78 -22.10 9.08 10.36
CA ALA A 78 -22.49 8.67 9.01
C ALA A 78 -21.26 8.34 8.15
N PHE A 79 -20.20 9.16 8.22
CA PHE A 79 -18.96 8.90 7.50
C PHE A 79 -18.22 7.66 8.01
N LYS A 80 -18.16 7.44 9.33
CA LYS A 80 -17.57 6.22 9.90
C LYS A 80 -18.30 4.97 9.41
N SER A 81 -19.64 4.99 9.44
CA SER A 81 -20.47 3.88 8.94
C SER A 81 -20.22 3.65 7.45
N PHE A 82 -20.24 4.71 6.64
CA PHE A 82 -19.94 4.64 5.21
C PHE A 82 -18.56 4.00 4.95
N LEU A 83 -17.52 4.44 5.68
CA LEU A 83 -16.18 3.87 5.53
C LEU A 83 -16.15 2.38 5.88
N LEU A 84 -16.77 1.96 6.99
CA LEU A 84 -16.78 0.56 7.41
C LEU A 84 -17.53 -0.35 6.41
N GLU A 85 -18.61 0.15 5.82
CA GLU A 85 -19.40 -0.57 4.82
C GLU A 85 -18.66 -0.70 3.48
N HIS A 86 -17.92 0.34 3.06
CA HIS A 86 -17.34 0.42 1.71
C HIS A 86 -15.83 0.15 1.63
N ALA A 87 -15.12 0.14 2.77
CA ALA A 87 -13.66 -0.06 2.79
C ALA A 87 -13.24 -1.40 2.19
N ASP A 88 -14.00 -2.47 2.46
CA ASP A 88 -13.66 -3.82 2.00
C ASP A 88 -13.72 -3.94 0.47
N HIS A 89 -14.63 -3.22 -0.19
CA HIS A 89 -14.78 -3.29 -1.64
C HIS A 89 -13.63 -2.64 -2.42
N ARG A 90 -12.97 -1.60 -1.88
CA ARG A 90 -11.82 -0.97 -2.57
C ARG A 90 -10.48 -1.59 -2.19
N LEU A 91 -10.37 -2.17 -0.99
CA LEU A 91 -9.14 -2.78 -0.51
C LEU A 91 -8.99 -4.24 -0.97
N ARG A 92 -10.08 -5.02 -1.11
CA ARG A 92 -10.04 -6.42 -1.60
C ARG A 92 -10.09 -6.60 -3.12
N ARG A 93 -10.61 -5.64 -3.91
CA ARG A 93 -10.88 -5.82 -5.36
C ARG A 93 -9.66 -6.18 -6.22
N LYS A 94 -8.43 -6.05 -5.72
CA LYS A 94 -7.21 -6.35 -6.49
C LYS A 94 -6.31 -7.43 -5.86
N GLU A 95 -6.90 -8.35 -5.07
CA GLU A 95 -6.20 -9.55 -4.56
C GLU A 95 -6.34 -10.79 -5.45
N GLN A 96 -7.08 -10.71 -6.56
CA GLN A 96 -7.41 -11.87 -7.40
C GLN A 96 -6.99 -11.73 -8.87
N LEU A 97 -5.91 -11.00 -9.16
CA LEU A 97 -5.24 -11.03 -10.47
C LEU A 97 -3.77 -11.33 -10.30
#